data_AF-A0A3M2ARW4-F1
#
_entry.id   AF-A0A3M2ARW4-F1
#
_cell.length_a   1.000
_cell.length_b   1.000
_cell.length_c   1.000
_cell.angle_alpha   90.00
_cell.angle_beta   90.00
_cell.angle_gamma   90.00
#
_symmetry.space_group_name_H-M   'P 1'
#
loop_
_entity.id
_entity.type
_entity.pdbx_description
1 polymer ?
#
loop_
_entity_poly.entity_id
_entity_poly.type
_entity_poly.pdbx_seq_one_letter_code
_entity_poly.pdbx_strand_id
1 'polypeptide(L)' 'MDKGYKGMFSKMGEGLLEKFIEDLQKELEQKPKDPEVLFKLGVAYSRVGKVSQAREVYKKLKEIDQAKAKELLDIIYEV' A
#
# COMPACT_ATOMS: atom_id res chain seq x y z
N MET A 1 2.74 -3.25 19.03
CA MET A 1 2.60 -1.91 18.41
C MET A 1 1.48 -2.02 17.40
N ASP A 2 0.31 -1.48 17.73
CA ASP A 2 -0.85 -1.43 16.82
C ASP A 2 -0.46 -0.58 15.61
N LYS A 3 -0.08 -1.24 14.51
CA LYS A 3 0.21 -0.55 13.25
C LYS A 3 -1.11 0.07 12.78
N GLY A 4 -1.31 1.37 13.04
CA GLY A 4 -2.56 2.11 12.84
C GLY A 4 -3.20 1.99 11.45
N TYR A 5 -2.45 1.51 10.45
CA TYR A 5 -2.93 1.16 9.12
C TYR A 5 -3.98 0.03 9.12
N LYS A 6 -3.89 -0.94 10.05
CA LYS A 6 -4.94 -1.97 10.23
C LYS A 6 -6.29 -1.29 10.47
N GLY A 7 -6.35 -0.26 11.31
CA GLY A 7 -7.58 0.48 11.61
C GLY A 7 -8.15 1.32 10.46
N MET A 8 -7.29 1.98 9.67
CA MET A 8 -7.73 2.81 8.54
C MET A 8 -8.40 1.97 7.44
N PHE A 9 -7.85 0.79 7.16
CA PHE A 9 -8.32 -0.09 6.07
C PHE A 9 -9.32 -1.15 6.53
N SER A 10 -9.31 -1.59 7.81
CA SER A 10 -10.26 -2.59 8.32
C SER A 10 -11.72 -2.16 8.28
N LYS A 11 -11.99 -0.85 8.26
CA LYS A 11 -13.36 -0.32 8.18
C LYS A 11 -13.81 -0.03 6.75
N MET A 12 -12.91 -0.08 5.77
CA MET A 12 -13.26 0.13 4.37
C MET A 12 -13.76 -1.19 3.78
N GLY A 13 -14.96 -1.17 3.20
CA GLY A 13 -15.42 -2.28 2.36
C GLY A 13 -14.61 -2.38 1.07
N GLU A 14 -14.68 -3.54 0.41
CA GLU A 14 -13.90 -3.85 -0.79
C GLU A 14 -14.03 -2.77 -1.88
N GLY A 15 -15.25 -2.31 -2.19
CA GLY A 15 -15.45 -1.25 -3.18
C GLY A 15 -14.86 0.12 -2.82
N LEU A 16 -14.74 0.44 -1.52
CA LEU A 16 -14.07 1.66 -1.07
C LEU A 16 -12.54 1.52 -1.19
N LEU A 17 -12.00 0.32 -0.93
CA LEU A 17 -10.58 0.03 -1.12
C LEU A 17 -10.18 0.11 -2.60
N GLU A 18 -11.03 -0.37 -3.50
CA GLU A 18 -10.76 -0.27 -4.95
C GLU A 18 -10.73 1.18 -5.42
N LYS A 19 -11.71 2.01 -5.01
CA LYS A 19 -11.68 3.44 -5.31
C LYS A 19 -10.44 4.12 -4.71
N PHE A 20 -10.07 3.77 -3.48
CA PHE A 20 -8.88 4.32 -2.84
C PHE A 20 -7.59 3.97 -3.60
N ILE A 21 -7.50 2.75 -4.15
CA ILE A 21 -6.41 2.35 -5.04
C ILE A 21 -6.36 3.25 -6.28
N GLU A 22 -7.50 3.53 -6.92
CA GLU A 22 -7.57 4.42 -8.09
C GLU A 22 -7.12 5.85 -7.76
N ASP A 23 -7.57 6.40 -6.63
CA ASP A 23 -7.15 7.73 -6.16
C ASP A 23 -5.63 7.79 -5.93
N LEU A 24 -5.05 6.77 -5.27
CA LEU A 24 -3.60 6.68 -5.06
C LEU A 24 -2.82 6.55 -6.38
N GLN A 25 -3.36 5.81 -7.35
CA GLN A 25 -2.73 5.70 -8.67
C GLN A 25 -2.66 7.07 -9.36
N LYS A 26 -3.73 7.87 -9.29
CA LYS A 26 -3.74 9.25 -9.80
C LYS A 26 -2.76 10.15 -9.06
N GLU A 27 -2.67 10.01 -7.74
CA GLU A 27 -1.66 10.76 -6.96
C GLU A 27 -0.23 10.41 -7.41
N LEU A 28 0.04 9.15 -7.74
CA LEU A 28 1.34 8.73 -8.28
C LEU A 28 1.60 9.27 -9.69
N GLU A 29 0.59 9.62 -10.49
CA GLU A 29 0.82 10.29 -11.77
C GLU A 29 1.49 11.66 -11.56
N GLN A 30 1.13 12.36 -10.48
CA GLN A 30 1.73 13.65 -10.10
C GLN A 30 3.01 13.48 -9.29
N LYS A 31 3.07 12.43 -8.44
CA LYS A 31 4.19 12.18 -7.53
C LYS A 31 4.66 10.72 -7.62
N PRO A 32 5.31 10.31 -8.72
CA PRO A 32 5.57 8.90 -9.04
C PRO A 32 6.51 8.18 -8.07
N LYS A 33 7.20 8.92 -7.20
CA LYS A 33 8.16 8.40 -6.23
C LYS A 33 7.82 8.82 -4.79
N ASP A 34 6.59 9.24 -4.53
CA ASP A 34 6.19 9.54 -3.16
C ASP A 34 6.12 8.24 -2.34
N PRO A 35 6.98 8.07 -1.32
CA PRO A 35 7.06 6.82 -0.58
C PRO A 35 5.81 6.59 0.29
N GLU A 36 5.09 7.63 0.69
CA GLU A 36 3.84 7.50 1.43
C GLU A 36 2.70 7.00 0.54
N VAL A 37 2.56 7.56 -0.65
CA VAL A 37 1.53 7.13 -1.61
C VAL A 37 1.79 5.70 -2.06
N LEU A 38 3.06 5.35 -2.38
CA LEU A 38 3.46 3.98 -2.67
C LEU A 38 3.16 3.04 -1.50
N PHE A 39 3.50 3.42 -0.27
CA PHE A 39 3.20 2.59 0.91
C PHE A 39 1.69 2.33 1.06
N LYS A 40 0.86 3.38 1.01
CA LYS A 40 -0.61 3.27 1.10
C LYS A 40 -1.17 2.37 0.00
N LEU A 41 -0.63 2.48 -1.22
CA LEU A 41 -1.05 1.66 -2.37
C LEU A 41 -0.72 0.18 -2.15
N GLY A 42 0.49 -0.12 -1.66
CA GLY A 42 0.88 -1.49 -1.35
C GLY A 42 0.01 -2.12 -0.27
N VAL A 43 -0.30 -1.37 0.79
CA VAL A 43 -1.20 -1.82 1.86
C VAL A 43 -2.60 -2.07 1.31
N ALA A 44 -3.14 -1.16 0.50
CA ALA A 44 -4.47 -1.32 -0.09
C ALA A 44 -4.53 -2.55 -1.01
N TYR A 45 -3.53 -2.77 -1.87
CA TYR A 45 -3.44 -3.99 -2.69
C TYR A 45 -3.37 -5.27 -1.87
N SER A 46 -2.61 -5.27 -0.78
CA SER A 46 -2.53 -6.40 0.13
C SER A 46 -3.89 -6.71 0.78
N ARG A 47 -4.67 -5.67 1.14
CA ARG A 47 -6.01 -5.81 1.73
C ARG A 47 -7.05 -6.40 0.78
N VAL A 48 -7.01 -6.05 -0.49
CA VAL A 48 -7.93 -6.57 -1.52
C VAL A 48 -7.43 -7.89 -2.14
N GLY A 49 -6.45 -8.56 -1.52
CA GLY A 49 -5.91 -9.83 -2.01
C GLY A 49 -5.03 -9.73 -3.27
N LYS A 50 -4.75 -8.52 -3.77
CA LYS A 50 -3.91 -8.26 -4.95
C LYS A 50 -2.42 -8.29 -4.57
N VAL A 51 -1.98 -9.40 -3.97
CA VAL A 51 -0.63 -9.61 -3.40
C VAL A 51 0.48 -9.37 -4.43
N SER A 52 0.29 -9.80 -5.68
CA SER A 52 1.26 -9.59 -6.75
C SER A 52 1.56 -8.09 -6.98
N GLN A 53 0.52 -7.26 -7.01
CA GLN A 53 0.66 -5.81 -7.18
C GLN A 53 1.31 -5.16 -5.95
N ALA A 54 0.94 -5.61 -4.74
CA ALA A 54 1.58 -5.16 -3.52
C ALA A 54 3.11 -5.43 -3.53
N ARG A 55 3.54 -6.59 -4.06
CA ARG A 55 4.97 -6.91 -4.23
C ARG A 55 5.67 -6.02 -5.24
N GLU A 56 4.99 -5.63 -6.33
CA GLU A 56 5.56 -4.67 -7.28
C GLU A 56 5.76 -3.30 -6.65
N VAL A 57 4.78 -2.84 -5.87
CA VAL A 57 4.88 -1.59 -5.11
C VAL A 57 6.01 -1.67 -4.09
N TYR A 58 6.16 -2.79 -3.39
CA TYR A 58 7.30 -3.03 -2.50
C TYR A 58 8.64 -2.87 -3.21
N LYS A 59 8.81 -3.45 -4.41
CA LYS A 59 10.07 -3.30 -5.18
C LYS A 59 10.36 -1.83 -5.47
N LYS A 60 9.36 -1.05 -5.89
CA LYS A 60 9.52 0.38 -6.15
C LYS A 60 9.84 1.15 -4.88
N LEU A 61 9.11 0.87 -3.80
CA LEU A 61 9.29 1.54 -2.51
C LEU A 61 10.66 1.24 -1.91
N LYS A 62 11.19 0.03 -2.07
CA LYS A 62 12.51 -0.38 -1.56
C LYS A 62 13.65 0.49 -2.12
N GLU A 63 13.53 0.94 -3.36
CA GLU A 63 14.52 1.82 -3.99
C GLU A 63 14.46 3.26 -3.47
N ILE A 64 13.38 3.64 -2.79
CA ILE A 64 13.11 5.01 -2.32
C ILE A 64 13.26 5.10 -0.79
N ASP A 65 12.61 4.19 -0.08
CA ASP A 65 12.57 4.11 1.37
C ASP A 65 12.55 2.63 1.80
N GLN A 66 13.72 2.13 2.17
CA GLN A 66 13.90 0.74 2.60
C GLN A 66 13.17 0.43 3.90
N ALA A 67 13.00 1.40 4.80
CA ALA A 67 12.32 1.20 6.07
C ALA A 67 10.82 0.98 5.83
N LYS A 68 10.18 1.88 5.08
CA LYS A 68 8.76 1.70 4.68
C LYS A 68 8.55 0.47 3.81
N ALA A 69 9.50 0.14 2.94
CA ALA A 69 9.41 -1.08 2.14
C ALA A 69 9.40 -2.33 3.02
N LYS A 70 10.26 -2.38 4.05
CA LYS A 70 10.28 -3.48 5.01
C LYS A 70 8.95 -3.57 5.78
N GLU A 71 8.40 -2.44 6.20
CA GLU A 71 7.08 -2.40 6.83
C GLU A 71 5.97 -2.93 5.92
N LEU A 72 5.98 -2.52 4.64
CA LEU A 72 5.02 -3.00 3.65
C LEU A 72 5.17 -4.51 3.41
N LEU A 73 6.41 -5.01 3.37
CA LEU A 73 6.68 -6.44 3.21
C LEU A 73 6.07 -7.25 4.35
N ASP A 74 6.23 -6.80 5.59
CA ASP A 74 5.65 -7.42 6.78
C ASP A 74 4.12 -7.49 6.64
N ILE A 75 3.48 -6.40 6.20
CA ILE A 75 2.04 -6.35 5.96
C ILE A 75 1.61 -7.33 4.87
N ILE A 76 2.36 -7.44 3.76
CA ILE A 76 2.04 -8.35 2.65
C ILE A 76 1.98 -9.82 3.10
N TYR A 77 2.81 -10.22 4.07
CA TYR A 77 2.89 -11.60 4.57
C TYR A 77 2.20 -11.82 5.93
N GLU A 78 1.72 -10.76 6.59
CA GLU A 78 0.94 -10.83 7.84
C GLU A 78 -0.57 -11.06 7.63
N VAL A 79 -1.07 -11.04 6.39
CA VAL A 79 -2.50 -11.18 6.06
C VAL A 79 -2.93 -12.64 5.93
#